data_AF-A0A7V8ZQ20-F1
#
_entry.id   AF-A0A7V8ZQ20-F1
#
_cell.length_a   1.000
_cell.length_b   1.000
_cell.length_c   1.000
_cell.angle_alpha   90.00
_cell.angle_beta   90.00
_cell.angle_gamma   90.00
#
_symmetry.space_group_name_H-M   'P 1'
#
loop_
_entity.id
_entity.type
_entity.pdbx_description
1 polymer ?
#
loop_
_entity_poly.entity_id
_entity_poly.type
_entity_poly.pdbx_seq_one_letter_code
_entity_poly.pdbx_strand_id
1 'polypeptide(L)'
;MRRHRLLECFLVQVLKYDLHEAHNESERLEHHISCEFEEKIDALLGHTKRCPHGSSIPNRNGNSHLKARVEADTPATGSAIYAG
;
A
#
# COMPACT_ATOMS: atom_id res chain seq x y z
N MET A 1 6.12 6.19 -0.37
CA MET A 1 4.95 5.76 0.43
C MET A 1 3.59 6.26 -0.08
N ARG A 2 3.10 7.49 0.18
CA ARG A 2 1.74 7.90 -0.31
C ARG A 2 1.67 7.90 -1.83
N ARG A 3 2.64 8.55 -2.46
CA ARG A 3 2.82 8.61 -3.92
C ARG A 3 2.92 7.21 -4.52
N HIS A 4 3.82 6.38 -4.02
CA HIS A 4 3.94 4.97 -4.40
C HIS A 4 2.59 4.23 -4.41
N ARG A 5 1.83 4.28 -3.32
CA ARG A 5 0.54 3.55 -3.20
C ARG A 5 -0.58 4.11 -4.09
N LEU A 6 -0.54 5.40 -4.42
CA LEU A 6 -1.44 6.03 -5.39
C LEU A 6 -1.05 5.69 -6.83
N LEU A 7 0.25 5.65 -7.13
CA LEU A 7 0.80 5.23 -8.43
C LEU A 7 0.49 3.75 -8.69
N GLU A 8 0.72 2.84 -7.74
CA GLU A 8 0.33 1.43 -7.83
C GLU A 8 -1.17 1.29 -8.18
N CYS A 9 -2.02 2.05 -7.48
CA CYS A 9 -3.45 2.08 -7.75
C CYS A 9 -3.77 2.59 -9.16
N PHE A 10 -3.16 3.69 -9.60
CA PHE A 10 -3.38 4.30 -10.91
C PHE A 10 -2.93 3.40 -12.07
N LEU A 11 -1.70 2.88 -11.99
CA LEU A 11 -1.13 2.02 -13.03
C LEU A 11 -1.95 0.73 -13.21
N VAL A 12 -2.36 0.08 -12.12
CA VAL A 12 -3.17 -1.15 -12.17
C VAL A 12 -4.63 -0.87 -12.58
N GLN A 13 -5.29 0.12 -11.96
CA GLN A 13 -6.73 0.32 -12.16
C GLN A 13 -7.06 1.07 -13.46
N VAL A 14 -6.20 2.02 -13.88
CA VAL A 14 -6.44 2.87 -15.05
C VAL A 14 -5.66 2.37 -16.25
N LEU A 15 -4.33 2.21 -16.13
CA LEU A 15 -3.46 1.82 -17.26
C LEU A 15 -3.37 0.29 -17.47
N LYS A 16 -3.94 -0.52 -16.57
CA LYS A 16 -3.99 -2.00 -16.63
C LYS A 16 -2.62 -2.69 -16.59
N TYR A 17 -1.65 -2.08 -15.91
CA TYR A 17 -0.36 -2.71 -15.61
C TYR A 17 -0.53 -3.90 -14.67
N ASP A 18 0.35 -4.89 -14.80
CA ASP A 18 0.48 -5.97 -13.80
C ASP A 18 1.05 -5.45 -12.48
N LEU A 19 0.69 -6.10 -11.36
CA LEU A 19 1.04 -5.66 -10.00
C LEU A 19 2.56 -5.44 -9.80
N HIS A 20 3.39 -6.32 -10.36
CA HIS A 20 4.85 -6.23 -10.26
C HIS A 20 5.42 -5.09 -11.10
N GLU A 21 4.88 -4.86 -12.30
CA GLU A 21 5.31 -3.74 -13.17
C GLU A 21 4.90 -2.40 -12.58
N ALA A 22 3.66 -2.32 -12.08
CA ALA A 22 3.14 -1.15 -11.39
C ALA A 22 3.95 -0.80 -10.13
N HIS A 23 4.46 -1.80 -9.39
CA HIS A 23 5.34 -1.57 -8.25
C HIS A 23 6.68 -0.94 -8.68
N ASN A 24 7.38 -1.57 -9.63
CA ASN A 24 8.70 -1.12 -10.11
C ASN A 24 8.64 0.25 -10.79
N GLU A 25 7.55 0.58 -11.48
CA GLU A 25 7.34 1.90 -12.09
C GLU A 25 6.90 2.95 -11.06
N SER A 26 6.19 2.54 -9.99
CA SER A 26 5.88 3.43 -8.87
C SER A 26 7.12 3.87 -8.10
N GLU A 27 8.09 2.98 -7.86
CA GLU A 27 9.37 3.35 -7.23
C GLU A 27 10.10 4.43 -8.03
N ARG A 28 10.14 4.29 -9.36
CA ARG A 28 10.75 5.28 -10.28
C ARG A 28 10.02 6.62 -10.22
N LEU A 29 8.69 6.61 -10.22
CA LEU A 29 7.88 7.83 -10.34
C LEU A 29 7.64 8.56 -9.02
N GLU A 30 7.70 7.90 -7.85
CA GLU A 30 7.21 8.51 -6.60
C GLU A 30 8.00 9.73 -6.11
N HIS A 31 9.26 9.86 -6.52
CA HIS A 31 10.10 11.03 -6.24
C HIS A 31 10.01 12.13 -7.31
N HIS A 32 9.45 11.83 -8.49
CA HIS A 32 9.41 12.72 -9.65
C HIS A 32 8.06 13.41 -9.86
N ILE A 33 6.97 12.87 -9.29
CA ILE A 33 5.64 13.49 -9.41
C ILE A 33 5.42 14.66 -8.44
N SER A 34 4.70 15.69 -8.90
CA SER A 34 4.31 16.84 -8.08
C SER A 34 3.12 16.53 -7.16
N CYS A 35 2.96 17.32 -6.09
CA CYS A 35 1.81 17.20 -5.19
C CYS A 35 0.47 17.39 -5.93
N GLU A 36 0.42 18.25 -6.95
CA GLU A 36 -0.79 18.49 -7.76
C GLU A 36 -1.16 17.27 -8.61
N PHE A 37 -0.15 16.58 -9.17
CA PHE A 37 -0.35 15.32 -9.88
C PHE A 37 -0.83 14.22 -8.92
N GLU A 38 -0.26 14.18 -7.71
CA GLU A 38 -0.67 13.27 -6.64
C GLU A 38 -2.15 13.47 -6.23
N GLU A 39 -2.62 14.72 -6.16
CA GLU A 39 -4.02 15.07 -5.85
C GLU A 39 -4.97 14.77 -7.02
N LYS A 40 -4.53 14.99 -8.26
CA LYS A 40 -5.29 14.60 -9.47
C LYS A 40 -5.49 13.09 -9.56
N ILE A 41 -4.47 12.29 -9.23
CA ILE A 41 -4.60 10.82 -9.15
C ILE A 41 -5.56 10.41 -8.01
N ASP A 42 -5.41 10.97 -6.81
CA ASP A 42 -6.28 10.63 -5.67
C ASP A 42 -7.76 10.95 -5.93
N ALA A 43 -8.04 12.09 -6.58
CA ALA A 43 -9.39 12.45 -7.02
C ALA A 43 -9.93 11.52 -8.12
N LEU A 44 -9.11 11.17 -9.12
CA LEU A 44 -9.49 10.25 -10.20
C LEU A 44 -9.78 8.83 -9.68
N LEU A 45 -9.08 8.40 -8.62
CA LEU A 45 -9.32 7.15 -7.90
C LEU A 45 -10.45 7.22 -6.85
N GLY A 46 -11.20 8.32 -6.78
CA GLY A 46 -12.32 8.50 -5.85
C GLY A 46 -11.91 8.49 -4.36
N HIS A 47 -10.70 8.95 -4.04
CA HIS A 47 -10.11 8.94 -2.69
C HIS A 47 -10.04 7.53 -2.05
N THR A 48 -9.57 6.55 -2.82
CA THR A 48 -9.39 5.17 -2.33
C THR A 48 -8.44 5.11 -1.12
N LYS A 49 -8.87 4.36 -0.09
CA LYS A 49 -8.12 4.20 1.17
C LYS A 49 -7.18 2.99 1.17
N ARG A 50 -7.16 2.18 0.10
CA ARG A 50 -6.30 0.98 -0.06
C ARG A 50 -5.68 0.92 -1.45
N CYS A 51 -4.41 0.51 -1.51
CA CYS A 51 -3.74 0.15 -2.77
C CYS A 51 -4.09 -1.30 -3.20
N PRO A 52 -3.68 -1.76 -4.40
CA PRO A 52 -4.02 -3.11 -4.90
C PRO A 52 -3.54 -4.24 -3.97
N HIS A 53 -2.39 -4.05 -3.31
CA HIS A 53 -1.83 -4.98 -2.31
C HIS A 53 -2.55 -4.95 -0.95
N GLY A 54 -3.67 -4.23 -0.82
CA GLY A 54 -4.48 -4.12 0.40
C GLY A 54 -3.91 -3.18 1.47
N SER A 55 -2.69 -2.67 1.31
CA SER A 55 -2.08 -1.67 2.20
C SER A 55 -2.84 -0.36 2.21
N SER A 56 -2.84 0.33 3.35
CA SER A 56 -3.51 1.61 3.53
C SER A 56 -2.83 2.74 2.75
N ILE A 57 -3.62 3.58 2.07
CA ILE A 57 -3.10 4.83 1.49
C ILE A 57 -3.12 5.89 2.60
N PRO A 58 -1.97 6.51 2.96
CA PRO A 58 -1.94 7.64 3.88
C PRO A 58 -2.65 8.85 3.27
N ASN A 59 -3.29 9.69 4.09
CA ASN A 59 -3.74 11.00 3.63
C ASN A 59 -2.54 11.96 3.45
N ARG A 60 -2.79 13.17 2.91
CA ARG A 60 -1.75 14.19 2.68
C ARG A 60 -0.97 14.60 3.94
N ASN A 61 -1.52 14.38 5.14
CA ASN A 61 -0.88 14.66 6.42
C ASN A 61 -0.12 13.44 6.99
N GLY A 62 0.04 12.36 6.21
CA GLY A 62 0.69 11.11 6.62
C GLY A 62 -0.20 10.15 7.41
N ASN A 63 -1.41 10.55 7.81
CA ASN A 63 -2.29 9.72 8.64
C ASN A 63 -2.99 8.64 7.80
N SER A 64 -2.73 7.37 8.13
CA SER A 64 -3.46 6.21 7.63
C SER A 64 -4.66 5.90 8.53
N HIS A 65 -5.89 6.14 8.05
CA HIS A 65 -7.14 5.90 8.80
C HIS A 65 -7.55 4.42 8.93
N LEU A 66 -6.62 3.51 8.62
CA LEU A 66 -6.78 2.07 8.79
C LEU A 66 -5.80 1.66 9.89
N LYS A 67 -6.32 1.06 10.98
CA LYS A 67 -5.46 0.44 12.00
C LYS A 67 -4.46 -0.48 11.31
N ALA A 68 -3.20 -0.40 11.70
CA ALA A 68 -2.21 -1.39 11.29
C ALA A 68 -2.79 -2.79 11.58
N ARG A 69 -2.76 -3.66 10.57
CA ARG A 69 -3.14 -5.06 10.74
C ARG A 69 -2.13 -5.63 11.74
N VAL A 70 -2.62 -6.05 12.91
CA VAL A 70 -1.76 -6.61 13.97
C VAL A 70 -0.98 -7.76 13.34
N GLU A 71 0.34 -7.60 13.29
CA GLU A 71 1.25 -8.65 12.88
C GLU A 71 1.17 -9.73 13.97
N ALA A 72 0.75 -10.92 13.58
CA ALA A 72 0.63 -12.04 14.51
C ALA A 72 2.04 -12.52 14.84
N ASP A 73 2.50 -12.21 16.04
CA ASP A 73 3.88 -12.45 16.45
C ASP A 73 4.22 -13.95 16.44
N THR A 74 5.42 -14.20 15.94
CA THR A 74 6.28 -15.39 15.90
C THR A 74 5.83 -16.63 16.72
N PRO A 75 5.88 -17.85 16.16
CA PRO A 75 5.55 -19.07 16.90
C PRO A 75 6.53 -19.33 18.05
N ALA A 76 6.03 -19.25 19.29
CA ALA A 76 6.80 -19.59 20.49
C ALA A 76 6.91 -21.12 20.67
N THR A 77 8.12 -21.65 20.46
CA THR A 77 8.44 -23.06 20.76
C THR A 77 8.29 -23.36 22.25
N GLY A 78 7.48 -24.36 22.59
CA GLY A 78 7.31 -24.84 23.97
C GLY A 78 6.98 -26.34 24.01
N SER A 79 7.98 -27.19 24.15
CA SER A 79 7.80 -28.64 24.31
C SER A 79 7.69 -29.02 25.78
N ALA A 80 6.61 -29.68 26.17
CA ALA A 80 6.41 -30.19 27.53
C ALA A 80 5.59 -31.49 27.53
N ILE A 81 6.31 -32.62 27.61
CA ILE A 81 5.99 -33.85 28.34
C ILE A 81 4.50 -34.20 28.49
N TYR A 82 4.07 -35.27 27.81
CA TYR A 82 2.99 -36.13 28.32
C TYR A 82 3.60 -37.43 28.88
N ALA A 83 3.19 -37.82 30.08
CA ALA A 83 3.57 -39.09 30.69
C ALA A 83 2.46 -40.13 30.48
N GLY A 84 2.86 -41.39 30.27
CA GLY A 84 2.01 -42.56 30.08
C GLY A 84 2.85 -43.82 30.09
#